data_AF-A0A1H6YYN1-F1
#
_entry.id   AF-A0A1H6YYN1-F1
#
_cell.length_a   1.000
_cell.length_b   1.000
_cell.length_c   1.000
_cell.angle_alpha   90.00
_cell.angle_beta   90.00
_cell.angle_gamma   90.00
#
_symmetry.space_group_name_H-M   'P 1'
#
loop_
_entity.id
_entity.type
_entity.pdbx_description
1 polymer ?
#
loop_
_entity_poly.entity_id
_entity_poly.type
_entity_poly.pdbx_seq_one_letter_code
_entity_poly.pdbx_strand_id
1 'polypeptide(L)' 'DLRLNEPRYASLPNIMKAKKKPLEVKTPAELGVALKAHTRLLKVEAPAERQGGIKVGSVSELVEKLKSEAKVI' A
#
# COMPACT_ATOMS: atom_id res chain seq x y z
N ASP A 1 -0.33 3.82 8.78
CA ASP A 1 -1.11 2.91 9.63
C ASP A 1 -2.57 3.38 9.61
N LEU A 2 -3.51 2.58 9.13
CA LEU A 2 -4.91 2.96 8.86
C LEU A 2 -5.86 2.64 10.02
N ARG A 3 -5.31 2.46 11.23
CA ARG A 3 -6.06 2.05 12.44
C ARG A 3 -6.75 3.20 13.17
N LEU A 4 -6.77 4.42 12.62
CA LEU A 4 -7.29 5.59 13.33
C LEU A 4 -8.83 5.64 13.35
N ASN A 5 -9.50 5.23 12.26
CA ASN A 5 -10.95 5.23 12.14
C ASN A 5 -11.44 4.38 10.94
N GLU A 6 -12.74 4.08 10.93
CA GLU A 6 -13.44 3.48 9.78
C GLU A 6 -14.12 4.58 8.95
N PRO A 7 -13.71 4.81 7.69
CA PRO A 7 -14.31 5.85 6.85
C PRO A 7 -15.78 5.55 6.53
N ARG A 8 -16.65 6.56 6.66
CA ARG A 8 -18.06 6.45 6.25
C ARG A 8 -18.24 6.55 4.72
N TYR A 9 -19.30 5.95 4.20
CA TYR A 9 -19.73 6.18 2.82
C TYR A 9 -20.29 7.60 2.65
N ALA A 10 -19.93 8.25 1.53
CA ALA A 10 -20.49 9.54 1.16
C ALA A 10 -21.89 9.34 0.56
N SER A 11 -22.91 10.01 1.12
CA SER A 11 -24.26 9.96 0.57
C SER A 11 -24.37 10.71 -0.76
N LEU A 12 -25.27 10.26 -1.65
CA LEU A 12 -25.52 10.89 -2.94
C LEU A 12 -25.78 12.40 -2.85
N PRO A 13 -26.59 12.92 -1.89
CA PRO A 13 -26.77 14.36 -1.72
C PRO A 13 -25.46 15.10 -1.40
N ASN A 14 -24.59 14.48 -0.58
CA ASN A 14 -23.31 15.08 -0.20
C ASN A 14 -22.30 15.06 -1.35
N ILE A 15 -22.32 14.03 -2.20
CA ILE A 15 -21.51 13.97 -3.42
C ILE A 15 -21.91 15.11 -4.37
N MET A 16 -23.21 15.33 -4.58
CA MET A 16 -23.71 16.41 -5.43
C MET A 16 -23.36 17.79 -4.87
N LYS A 17 -23.42 17.99 -3.55
CA LYS A 17 -22.96 19.22 -2.90
C LYS A 17 -21.45 19.42 -3.05
N ALA A 18 -20.65 18.38 -2.86
CA ALA A 18 -19.20 18.45 -2.96
C ALA A 18 -18.74 18.87 -4.36
N LYS A 19 -19.36 18.36 -5.42
CA LYS A 19 -19.06 18.76 -6.81
C LYS A 19 -19.29 20.26 -7.07
N LYS A 20 -20.20 20.89 -6.34
CA LYS A 20 -20.50 22.32 -6.48
C LYS A 20 -19.59 23.21 -5.62
N LYS A 21 -18.81 22.63 -4.69
CA LYS A 21 -17.89 23.42 -3.88
C LYS A 21 -16.71 23.86 -4.75
N PRO A 22 -16.31 25.14 -4.71
CA PRO A 22 -15.12 25.57 -5.43
C PRO A 22 -13.90 24.84 -4.85
N LEU A 23 -13.07 24.30 -5.75
CA LEU A 23 -11.77 23.74 -5.42
C LEU A 23 -10.72 24.70 -5.98
N GLU A 24 -10.05 25.41 -5.08
CA GLU A 24 -8.99 26.33 -5.46
C GLU A 24 -7.73 25.55 -5.85
N VAL A 25 -7.19 25.83 -7.03
CA VAL A 25 -5.95 25.24 -7.52
C VAL A 25 -4.86 26.29 -7.41
N LYS A 26 -3.84 26.02 -6.60
CA LYS A 26 -2.67 26.90 -6.44
C LYS A 26 -1.41 26.20 -6.90
N THR A 27 -0.52 26.96 -7.51
CA THR A 27 0.85 26.52 -7.79
C THR A 27 1.74 26.77 -6.56
N PRO A 28 2.82 25.98 -6.37
CA PRO A 28 3.81 26.28 -5.33
C PRO A 28 4.43 27.69 -5.46
N ALA A 29 4.50 28.21 -6.69
CA ALA A 29 5.01 29.55 -6.97
C ALA A 29 4.16 30.67 -6.35
N GLU A 30 2.83 30.51 -6.30
CA GLU A 30 1.92 31.45 -5.62
C GLU A 30 2.17 31.53 -4.11
N LEU A 31 2.80 30.50 -3.53
CA LEU A 31 3.19 30.43 -2.13
C LEU A 31 4.66 30.82 -1.89
N GLY A 32 5.40 31.21 -2.94
CA GLY A 32 6.82 31.52 -2.86
C GLY A 32 7.72 30.30 -2.64
N VAL A 33 7.23 29.10 -2.94
CA VAL A 33 7.96 27.84 -2.70
C VAL A 33 8.56 27.30 -4.00
N ALA A 34 9.86 27.03 -3.98
CA ALA A 34 10.55 26.34 -5.08
C ALA A 34 10.59 24.83 -4.83
N LEU A 35 10.17 24.04 -5.83
CA LEU A 35 10.28 22.59 -5.78
C LEU A 35 11.68 22.17 -6.26
N LYS A 36 12.48 21.59 -5.34
CA LYS A 36 13.78 21.00 -5.65
C LYS A 36 13.76 19.52 -5.30
N ALA A 37 14.09 18.66 -6.27
CA ALA A 37 14.31 17.25 -6.02
C ALA A 37 15.69 17.08 -5.34
N HIS A 38 15.70 16.48 -4.15
CA HIS A 38 16.94 16.16 -3.43
C HIS A 38 17.41 14.72 -3.69
N THR A 39 16.57 13.92 -4.34
CA THR A 39 16.82 12.52 -4.62
C THR A 39 16.52 12.22 -6.08
N ARG A 40 17.23 11.23 -6.64
CA ARG A 40 17.04 10.76 -8.01
C ARG A 40 16.52 9.32 -7.96
N LEU A 41 15.38 9.08 -8.58
CA LEU A 41 14.87 7.72 -8.79
C LEU A 41 15.78 7.03 -9.81
N LEU A 42 16.44 5.94 -9.41
CA LEU A 42 17.37 5.20 -10.26
C LEU A 42 16.69 4.10 -11.05
N LYS A 43 15.83 3.31 -10.39
CA LYS A 43 15.11 2.18 -11.00
C LYS A 43 13.86 1.83 -10.17
N VAL A 44 12.89 1.22 -10.84
CA VAL A 44 11.71 0.60 -10.21
C VAL A 44 11.63 -0.83 -10.73
N GLU A 45 11.54 -1.78 -9.81
CA GLU A 45 11.41 -3.21 -10.14
C GLU A 45 10.29 -3.81 -9.29
N ALA A 46 9.57 -4.77 -9.88
CA ALA A 46 8.64 -5.57 -9.11
C ALA A 46 9.41 -6.45 -8.11
N PRO A 47 8.86 -6.72 -6.91
CA PRO A 47 9.46 -7.67 -5.99
C PRO A 47 9.51 -9.07 -6.63
N ALA A 48 10.43 -9.91 -6.16
CA ALA A 48 10.49 -11.30 -6.60
C ALA A 48 9.15 -12.00 -6.35
N GLU A 49 8.67 -12.74 -7.36
CA GLU A 49 7.45 -13.53 -7.22
C GLU A 49 7.64 -14.61 -6.15
N ARG A 50 6.61 -14.80 -5.34
CA ARG A 50 6.62 -15.85 -4.32
C ARG A 50 6.62 -17.21 -5.00
N GLN A 51 7.62 -18.04 -4.71
CA GLN A 51 7.62 -19.43 -5.16
C GLN A 51 6.41 -20.19 -4.59
N GLY A 52 5.89 -21.13 -5.37
CA GLY A 52 4.74 -21.95 -4.97
C GLY A 52 4.99 -22.66 -3.65
N GLY A 53 4.05 -22.56 -2.73
CA GLY A 53 4.06 -23.33 -1.48
C GLY A 53 3.60 -24.77 -1.69
N ILE A 54 3.92 -25.63 -0.73
CA ILE A 54 3.51 -27.04 -0.72
C ILE A 54 2.35 -27.21 0.27
N LYS A 55 1.26 -27.86 -0.15
CA LYS A 55 0.21 -28.31 0.77
C LYS A 55 0.65 -29.63 1.40
N VAL A 56 0.56 -29.72 2.73
CA VAL A 56 0.89 -30.93 3.50
C VAL A 56 -0.38 -31.57 4.04
N GLY A 57 -0.39 -32.88 4.18
CA GLY A 57 -1.56 -33.66 4.61
C GLY A 57 -1.68 -33.82 6.12
N SER A 58 -0.64 -33.53 6.89
CA SER A 58 -0.61 -33.75 8.34
C SER A 58 0.32 -32.80 9.10
N VAL A 59 0.15 -32.76 10.42
CA VAL A 59 0.98 -31.94 11.32
C VAL A 59 2.42 -32.47 11.41
N SER A 60 2.61 -33.80 11.39
CA SER A 60 3.95 -34.39 11.40
C SER A 60 4.73 -34.02 10.14
N GLU A 61 4.10 -34.09 8.97
CA GLU A 61 4.70 -33.70 7.69
C GLU A 61 5.06 -32.20 7.65
N LEU A 62 4.25 -31.34 8.28
CA LEU A 62 4.56 -29.93 8.43
C LEU A 62 5.84 -29.72 9.25
N VAL A 63 5.94 -30.38 10.41
CA VAL A 63 7.09 -30.23 11.31
C VAL A 63 8.37 -30.76 10.65
N GLU A 64 8.28 -31.86 9.91
CA GLU A 64 9.42 -32.39 9.16
C GLU A 64 9.89 -31.40 8.09
N LYS A 65 8.99 -30.90 7.23
CA LYS A 65 9.35 -29.94 6.16
C LYS A 65 9.85 -28.60 6.71
N LEU A 66 9.34 -28.15 7.86
CA LEU A 66 9.84 -26.95 8.52
C LEU A 66 11.26 -27.12 9.08
N LYS A 67 11.59 -28.30 9.62
CA LYS A 67 12.93 -28.62 10.13
C LYS A 67 13.96 -28.85 9.03
N SER A 68 13.58 -29.58 7.98
CA SER A 68 14.52 -30.03 6.93
C SER A 68 14.72 -28.99 5.82
N GLU A 69 13.63 -28.48 5.25
CA GLU A 69 13.66 -27.64 4.05
C GLU A 69 13.69 -26.15 4.40
N ALA A 70 12.82 -25.72 5.31
CA ALA A 70 12.70 -24.30 5.67
C ALA A 70 13.70 -23.86 6.76
N LYS A 71 14.18 -24.79 7.60
CA LYS A 71 15.13 -24.57 8.72
C LYS A 71 14.75 -23.39 9.63
N VAL A 72 13.46 -23.22 9.89
CA VAL A 72 12.94 -22.11 10.71
C VAL A 72 12.67 -22.54 12.16
N ILE A 73 12.67 -23.85 12.42
CA ILE A 73 12.52 -24.52 13.72
C ILE A 73 13.55 -25.65 13.77
#